data_AF-A0A0F9RFG4-F1
#
_entry.id   AF-A0A0F9RFG4-F1
#
_cell.length_a   1.000
_cell.length_b   1.000
_cell.length_c   1.000
_cell.angle_alpha   90.00
_cell.angle_beta   90.00
_cell.angle_gamma   90.00
#
_symmetry.space_group_name_H-M   'P 1'
#
loop_
_entity.id
_entity.type
_entity.pdbx_description
1 polymer ?
#
loop_
_entity_poly.entity_id
_entity_poly.type
_entity_poly.pdbx_seq_one_letter_code
_entity_poly.pdbx_strand_id
1 'polypeptide(L)'
;SGLVVFLRGDNLFDSLMLNFLRYDDQHPFKKNEESVDIPFWEREEKKLHEDKNGRYPNGYLDYLTWQSRRIWLLPFEENGNILIKYVYLAQGEKVKSDWKEDPLKAYFIDDKNERKLIKLLSDRRVWRESESLLRISDVSGKKIPPKTINWISIFVQKGIIPLSKQYSLEIYGICNDPKKAAKIINWDKSYIPLPLKFLEDKTLVDNVREFLEKSRQAESILNKTLFLLVKAYLFSQDTNLSTIQGNKVSDFIKNYQISIRYWNQLEKYFYQFMDEIAQESDFDKRQEIIKYWVNEKIVKAVTNLLNIIKQSIVNNPRGLKSFIQTKGYFFKNIQNLKQI
;
A
#
# COMPACT_ATOMS: atom_id res chain seq x y z
N SER A 1 11.62 2.48 -4.08
CA SER A 1 11.53 2.89 -2.67
C SER A 1 10.41 2.13 -1.98
N GLY A 2 10.47 1.99 -0.65
CA GLY A 2 9.36 1.42 0.14
C GLY A 2 8.38 2.50 0.61
N LEU A 3 7.21 2.09 1.09
CA LEU A 3 6.25 2.98 1.76
C LEU A 3 6.77 3.39 3.14
N VAL A 4 6.73 4.69 3.45
CA VAL A 4 7.02 5.24 4.78
C VAL A 4 5.68 5.49 5.49
N VAL A 5 5.55 5.01 6.73
CA VAL A 5 4.30 5.00 7.49
C VAL A 5 4.49 5.75 8.79
N PHE A 6 3.68 6.77 9.00
CA PHE A 6 3.57 7.51 10.24
C PHE A 6 2.20 7.28 10.88
N LEU A 7 2.12 7.39 12.20
CA LEU A 7 0.86 7.52 12.91
C LEU A 7 0.46 8.98 13.04
N ARG A 8 -0.79 9.29 12.77
CA ARG A 8 -1.35 10.63 12.86
C ARG A 8 -2.42 10.66 13.93
N GLY A 9 -2.24 11.55 14.90
CA GLY A 9 -3.20 11.86 15.96
C GLY A 9 -4.06 13.08 15.66
N ASP A 10 -4.73 13.60 16.69
CA ASP A 10 -5.67 14.73 16.58
C ASP A 10 -4.92 16.06 16.29
N ASN A 11 -3.65 16.13 16.71
CA ASN A 11 -2.80 17.29 16.57
C ASN A 11 -1.33 16.89 16.31
N LEU A 12 -0.45 17.90 16.15
CA LEU A 12 0.97 17.66 15.89
C LEU A 12 1.69 17.00 17.09
N PHE A 13 1.39 17.43 18.32
CA PHE A 13 1.98 16.82 19.52
C PHE A 13 1.64 15.33 19.60
N ASP A 14 0.36 14.96 19.43
CA ASP A 14 -0.07 13.57 19.41
C ASP A 14 0.67 12.79 18.32
N SER A 15 0.75 13.34 17.11
CA SER A 15 1.43 12.70 15.98
C SER A 15 2.93 12.50 16.24
N LEU A 16 3.60 13.48 16.86
CA LEU A 16 5.00 13.34 17.25
C LEU A 16 5.17 12.25 18.30
N MET A 17 4.35 12.26 19.35
CA MET A 17 4.41 11.27 20.43
C MET A 17 4.13 9.85 19.94
N LEU A 18 3.19 9.67 19.00
CA LEU A 18 2.87 8.37 18.42
C LEU A 18 4.00 7.78 17.58
N ASN A 19 4.83 8.63 16.97
CA ASN A 19 6.00 8.21 16.19
C ASN A 19 7.31 8.28 16.98
N PHE A 20 7.26 8.67 18.26
CA PHE A 20 8.42 8.68 19.15
C PHE A 20 8.69 7.26 19.64
N LEU A 21 9.39 6.50 18.80
CA LEU A 21 9.79 5.12 19.09
C LEU A 21 10.66 5.03 20.33
N ARG A 22 10.64 3.88 20.99
CA ARG A 22 11.62 3.53 22.01
C ARG A 22 13.03 3.76 21.47
N TYR A 23 13.80 4.59 22.17
CA TYR A 23 15.16 4.94 21.81
C TYR A 23 16.11 4.51 22.93
N ASP A 24 16.87 3.46 22.66
CA ASP A 24 17.94 2.94 23.51
C ASP A 24 18.99 2.24 22.62
N ASP A 25 19.95 1.51 23.18
CA ASP A 25 21.03 0.92 22.39
C ASP A 25 20.59 -0.24 21.49
N GLN A 26 19.39 -0.79 21.72
CA GLN A 26 18.80 -1.87 20.94
C GLN A 26 17.63 -1.41 20.04
N HIS A 27 17.03 -0.26 20.35
CA HIS A 27 15.82 0.24 19.69
C HIS A 27 16.00 1.67 19.12
N PRO A 28 15.36 1.99 17.98
CA PRO A 28 14.52 1.10 17.18
C PRO A 28 15.30 0.05 16.40
N PHE A 29 16.62 0.15 16.31
CA PHE A 29 17.53 -0.92 15.86
C PHE A 29 18.85 -0.78 16.63
N LYS A 30 19.65 -1.86 16.64
CA LYS A 30 20.92 -1.88 17.38
C LYS A 30 21.84 -0.75 16.91
N LYS A 31 22.29 0.09 17.84
CA LYS A 31 23.28 1.13 17.56
C LYS A 31 24.63 0.51 17.22
N ASN A 32 25.42 1.22 16.43
CA ASN A 32 26.80 0.81 16.19
C ASN A 32 27.64 1.18 17.43
N GLU A 33 28.11 0.15 18.14
CA GLU A 33 28.84 0.26 19.43
C GLU A 33 30.10 1.13 19.34
N GLU A 34 30.72 1.20 18.16
CA GLU A 34 31.96 1.96 17.92
C GLU A 34 31.70 3.45 17.62
N SER A 35 30.44 3.91 17.68
CA SER A 35 30.08 5.25 17.22
C SER A 35 29.03 5.93 18.10
N VAL A 36 29.06 7.26 18.12
CA VAL A 36 28.04 8.08 18.77
C VAL A 36 26.88 8.32 17.81
N ASP A 37 25.66 8.01 18.25
CA ASP A 37 24.43 8.28 17.50
C ASP A 37 23.97 9.72 17.75
N ILE A 38 24.30 10.60 16.82
CA ILE A 38 23.90 12.00 16.80
C ILE A 38 23.39 12.38 15.40
N PRO A 39 22.44 13.33 15.31
CA PRO A 39 21.99 13.83 14.04
C PRO A 39 23.12 14.56 13.29
N PHE A 40 23.00 14.66 11.96
CA PHE A 40 24.06 15.19 11.11
C PHE A 40 24.52 16.61 11.50
N TRP A 41 23.64 17.48 11.99
CA TRP A 41 24.01 18.85 12.36
C TRP A 41 24.87 18.96 13.61
N GLU A 42 24.86 17.95 14.49
CA GLU A 42 25.67 17.88 15.71
C GLU A 42 27.07 17.30 15.46
N ARG A 43 27.35 16.80 14.26
CA ARG A 43 28.67 16.26 13.92
C ARG A 43 29.69 17.37 13.74
N GLU A 44 30.85 17.18 14.36
CA GLU A 44 32.02 18.04 14.13
C GLU A 44 32.56 17.86 12.70
N GLU A 45 32.80 16.61 12.28
CA GLU A 45 33.29 16.31 10.93
C GLU A 45 32.13 16.05 9.96
N LYS A 46 32.04 16.89 8.92
CA LYS A 46 30.99 16.83 7.87
C LYS A 46 31.48 16.26 6.55
N LYS A 47 32.63 15.56 6.55
CA LYS A 47 33.19 14.94 5.35
C LYS A 47 32.37 13.73 4.91
N LEU A 48 32.53 13.34 3.64
CA LEU A 48 31.96 12.08 3.15
C LEU A 48 32.79 10.91 3.68
N HIS A 49 32.13 9.82 3.99
CA HIS A 49 32.80 8.56 4.28
C HIS A 49 33.61 8.10 3.06
N GLU A 50 34.84 7.63 3.29
CA GLU A 50 35.77 7.27 2.20
C GLU A 50 35.35 6.01 1.44
N ASP A 51 34.70 5.07 2.14
CA ASP A 51 34.21 3.82 1.54
C ASP A 51 33.07 4.08 0.53
N LYS A 52 33.37 3.83 -0.75
CA LYS A 52 32.41 3.93 -1.87
C LYS A 52 31.26 2.94 -1.76
N ASN A 53 31.41 1.86 -1.00
CA ASN A 53 30.33 0.89 -0.75
C ASN A 53 29.31 1.41 0.27
N GLY A 54 29.65 2.48 1.00
CA GLY A 54 28.81 3.10 2.00
C GLY A 54 29.16 2.69 3.43
N ARG A 55 28.46 3.28 4.39
CA ARG A 55 28.59 2.98 5.83
C ARG A 55 27.26 2.54 6.42
N TYR A 56 27.31 1.91 7.59
CA TYR A 56 26.10 1.71 8.39
C TYR A 56 25.76 3.00 9.14
N PRO A 57 24.47 3.26 9.43
CA PRO A 57 24.11 4.29 10.39
C PRO A 57 24.70 4.03 11.77
N ASN A 58 25.21 5.08 12.41
CA ASN A 58 25.74 5.03 13.76
C ASN A 58 24.63 4.69 14.77
N GLY A 59 23.42 5.15 14.48
CA GLY A 59 22.21 4.80 15.19
C GLY A 59 20.99 5.44 14.51
N TYR A 60 19.94 5.65 15.29
CA TYR A 60 18.66 6.11 14.76
C TYR A 60 18.65 7.59 14.41
N LEU A 61 19.29 8.45 15.20
CA LEU A 61 19.33 9.90 14.95
C LEU A 61 20.15 10.22 13.70
N ASP A 62 21.30 9.55 13.53
CA ASP A 62 22.06 9.60 12.29
C ASP A 62 21.23 9.13 11.10
N TYR A 63 20.53 8.00 11.23
CA TYR A 63 19.70 7.47 10.14
C TYR A 63 18.58 8.42 9.72
N LEU A 64 17.87 9.03 10.67
CA LEU A 64 16.80 9.99 10.38
C LEU A 64 17.31 11.24 9.67
N THR A 65 18.60 11.55 9.80
CA THR A 65 19.24 12.74 9.23
C THR A 65 20.24 12.40 8.13
N TRP A 66 20.09 11.21 7.53
CA TRP A 66 21.03 10.66 6.57
C TRP A 66 21.25 11.56 5.36
N GLN A 67 22.51 11.91 5.09
CA GLN A 67 22.86 12.82 4.02
C GLN A 67 23.11 12.09 2.69
N SER A 68 22.06 11.52 2.10
CA SER A 68 22.15 10.77 0.84
C SER A 68 22.56 11.62 -0.38
N ARG A 69 22.51 12.94 -0.24
CA ARG A 69 22.90 13.95 -1.23
C ARG A 69 23.74 15.03 -0.56
N ARG A 70 24.61 15.65 -1.35
CA ARG A 70 25.21 16.93 -1.00
C ARG A 70 24.50 17.99 -1.82
N ILE A 71 23.89 18.95 -1.13
CA ILE A 71 23.10 20.02 -1.72
C ILE A 71 23.72 21.33 -1.26
N TRP A 72 24.09 22.18 -2.21
CA TRP A 72 24.50 23.54 -1.93
C TRP A 72 23.58 24.50 -2.68
N LEU A 73 22.77 25.23 -1.93
CA LEU A 73 21.89 26.28 -2.45
C LEU A 73 22.72 27.55 -2.62
N LEU A 74 22.67 28.17 -3.79
CA LEU A 74 23.35 29.44 -4.05
C LEU A 74 22.36 30.60 -3.85
N PRO A 75 22.47 31.37 -2.75
CA PRO A 75 21.61 32.52 -2.52
C PRO A 75 21.90 33.62 -3.53
N PHE A 76 20.86 34.31 -3.96
CA PHE A 76 20.90 35.42 -4.89
C PHE A 76 19.94 36.52 -4.39
N GLU A 77 20.42 37.75 -4.24
CA GLU A 77 19.59 38.87 -3.83
C GLU A 77 18.94 39.56 -5.04
N GLU A 78 17.63 39.78 -4.98
CA GLU A 78 16.85 40.51 -5.99
C GLU A 78 15.80 41.38 -5.31
N ASN A 79 15.84 42.69 -5.54
CA ASN A 79 14.90 43.67 -4.95
C ASN A 79 14.76 43.52 -3.42
N GLY A 80 15.86 43.26 -2.71
CA GLY A 80 15.87 43.08 -1.26
C GLY A 80 15.40 41.70 -0.76
N ASN A 81 15.10 40.75 -1.65
CA ASN A 81 14.74 39.38 -1.27
C ASN A 81 15.87 38.40 -1.58
N ILE A 82 16.14 37.46 -0.66
CA ILE A 82 17.04 36.34 -0.91
C ILE A 82 16.27 35.24 -1.63
N LEU A 83 16.69 34.92 -2.85
CA LEU A 83 16.16 33.86 -3.70
C LEU A 83 17.20 32.77 -3.90
N ILE A 84 16.77 31.56 -4.27
CA ILE A 84 17.67 30.48 -4.70
C ILE A 84 17.48 30.26 -6.20
N LYS A 85 18.44 30.67 -7.03
CA LYS A 85 18.39 30.48 -8.50
C LYS A 85 19.12 29.23 -8.96
N TYR A 86 20.16 28.82 -8.24
CA TYR A 86 21.01 27.71 -8.61
C TYR A 86 21.25 26.78 -7.43
N VAL A 87 21.46 25.50 -7.75
CA VAL A 87 21.77 24.46 -6.78
C VAL A 87 22.86 23.56 -7.33
N TYR A 88 23.88 23.28 -6.51
CA TYR A 88 24.76 22.14 -6.76
C TYR A 88 24.18 20.92 -6.07
N LEU A 89 23.98 19.85 -6.84
CA LEU A 89 23.49 18.57 -6.37
C LEU A 89 24.51 17.49 -6.71
N ALA A 90 25.04 16.84 -5.68
CA ALA A 90 25.97 15.72 -5.82
C ALA A 90 25.53 14.52 -5.00
N GLN A 91 26.10 13.35 -5.32
CA GLN A 91 25.92 12.14 -4.53
C GLN A 91 26.49 12.35 -3.12
N GLY A 92 25.70 12.01 -2.10
CA GLY A 92 26.14 12.03 -0.70
C GLY A 92 26.45 10.64 -0.20
N GLU A 93 26.25 10.43 1.10
CA GLU A 93 26.52 9.16 1.77
C GLU A 93 25.62 8.03 1.27
N LYS A 94 26.21 6.85 1.12
CA LYS A 94 25.51 5.63 0.76
C LYS A 94 25.37 4.74 1.99
N VAL A 95 24.18 4.21 2.23
CA VAL A 95 23.98 3.15 3.21
C VAL A 95 24.45 1.83 2.61
N LYS A 96 25.15 0.99 3.38
CA LYS A 96 25.53 -0.36 2.93
C LYS A 96 24.31 -1.17 2.46
N SER A 97 24.46 -1.93 1.39
CA SER A 97 23.34 -2.56 0.66
C SER A 97 22.63 -3.69 1.40
N ASP A 98 23.30 -4.29 2.38
CA ASP A 98 22.77 -5.31 3.28
C ASP A 98 21.99 -4.73 4.46
N TRP A 99 22.13 -3.43 4.75
CA TRP A 99 21.33 -2.75 5.75
C TRP A 99 19.90 -2.53 5.24
N LYS A 100 18.93 -3.15 5.92
CA LYS A 100 17.51 -3.18 5.51
C LYS A 100 16.54 -2.75 6.61
N GLU A 101 17.02 -2.02 7.62
CA GLU A 101 16.29 -1.74 8.87
C GLU A 101 15.74 -0.30 8.96
N ASP A 102 14.63 -0.03 8.29
CA ASP A 102 13.89 1.22 8.49
C ASP A 102 12.67 0.97 9.39
N PRO A 103 12.60 1.60 10.57
CA PRO A 103 11.51 1.37 11.50
C PRO A 103 10.16 1.95 11.05
N LEU A 104 10.16 2.86 10.07
CA LEU A 104 8.94 3.48 9.54
C LEU A 104 8.39 2.74 8.32
N LYS A 105 9.02 1.64 7.89
CA LYS A 105 8.61 0.89 6.69
C LYS A 105 8.04 -0.47 7.06
N ALA A 106 7.13 -0.93 6.21
CA ALA A 106 6.60 -2.29 6.24
C ALA A 106 7.37 -3.20 5.27
N TYR A 107 7.47 -4.47 5.64
CA TYR A 107 8.18 -5.49 4.88
C TYR A 107 7.39 -6.80 4.80
N PHE A 108 7.83 -7.65 3.88
CA PHE A 108 7.44 -9.04 3.84
C PHE A 108 8.64 -9.94 3.52
N ILE A 109 8.55 -11.20 3.91
CA ILE A 109 9.48 -12.25 3.53
C ILE A 109 8.89 -12.93 2.28
N ASP A 110 9.64 -12.94 1.19
CA ASP A 110 9.23 -13.61 -0.04
C ASP A 110 9.48 -15.13 0.02
N ASP A 111 9.11 -15.86 -1.05
CA ASP A 111 9.28 -17.31 -1.11
C ASP A 111 10.75 -17.76 -1.13
N LYS A 112 11.69 -16.83 -1.35
CA LYS A 112 13.13 -17.07 -1.27
C LYS A 112 13.69 -16.75 0.11
N ASN A 113 12.81 -16.53 1.10
CA ASN A 113 13.15 -16.11 2.44
C ASN A 113 13.89 -14.76 2.50
N GLU A 114 13.70 -13.90 1.51
CA GLU A 114 14.30 -12.57 1.48
C GLU A 114 13.33 -11.51 1.99
N ARG A 115 13.83 -10.63 2.87
CA ARG A 115 13.09 -9.44 3.30
C ARG A 115 12.97 -8.42 2.16
N LYS A 116 11.74 -8.11 1.77
CA LYS A 116 11.37 -7.13 0.74
C LYS A 116 10.51 -6.03 1.35
N LEU A 117 10.66 -4.82 0.81
CA LEU A 117 9.84 -3.66 1.17
C LEU A 117 8.45 -3.76 0.53
N ILE A 118 7.42 -3.33 1.26
CA ILE A 118 6.14 -2.96 0.65
C ILE A 118 6.36 -1.65 -0.11
N LYS A 119 5.95 -1.60 -1.38
CA LYS A 119 6.22 -0.48 -2.31
C LYS A 119 4.91 0.10 -2.83
N LEU A 120 4.95 1.39 -3.17
CA LEU A 120 3.92 1.99 -4.02
C LEU A 120 4.02 1.40 -5.43
N LEU A 121 2.90 0.89 -5.95
CA LEU A 121 2.78 0.44 -7.33
C LEU A 121 1.94 1.46 -8.11
N SER A 122 2.25 1.66 -9.38
CA SER A 122 1.61 2.69 -10.21
C SER A 122 0.11 2.49 -10.42
N ASP A 123 -0.38 1.26 -10.29
CA ASP A 123 -1.75 0.81 -10.55
C ASP A 123 -2.47 0.30 -9.30
N ARG A 124 -1.87 0.45 -8.12
CA ARG A 124 -2.42 -0.04 -6.84
C ARG A 124 -2.42 1.06 -5.78
N ARG A 125 -3.61 1.35 -5.26
CA ARG A 125 -3.81 2.20 -4.08
C ARG A 125 -3.23 1.56 -2.83
N VAL A 126 -2.66 2.39 -1.94
CA VAL A 126 -1.94 1.96 -0.74
C VAL A 126 -2.81 1.16 0.23
N TRP A 127 -4.10 1.49 0.39
CA TRP A 127 -5.01 0.78 1.30
C TRP A 127 -5.17 -0.70 0.98
N ARG A 128 -4.85 -1.13 -0.25
CA ARG A 128 -4.86 -2.56 -0.63
C ARG A 128 -3.73 -3.35 0.04
N GLU A 129 -2.76 -2.67 0.63
CA GLU A 129 -1.67 -3.24 1.42
C GLU A 129 -1.95 -3.21 2.93
N SER A 130 -3.16 -2.81 3.37
CA SER A 130 -3.52 -2.64 4.79
C SER A 130 -3.21 -3.85 5.66
N GLU A 131 -3.38 -5.08 5.15
CA GLU A 131 -2.98 -6.29 5.86
C GLU A 131 -1.49 -6.26 6.29
N SER A 132 -0.60 -5.80 5.41
CA SER A 132 0.84 -5.73 5.72
C SER A 132 1.21 -4.55 6.62
N LEU A 133 0.33 -3.54 6.70
CA LEU A 133 0.54 -2.31 7.46
C LEU A 133 -0.02 -2.41 8.88
N LEU A 134 -1.13 -3.13 9.07
CA LEU A 134 -1.87 -3.22 10.32
C LEU A 134 -1.54 -4.47 11.15
N ARG A 135 -0.89 -5.48 10.56
CA ARG A 135 -0.57 -6.74 11.26
C ARG A 135 0.43 -6.51 12.38
N ILE A 136 0.16 -7.06 13.57
CA ILE A 136 1.15 -7.13 14.65
C ILE A 136 2.06 -8.35 14.43
N SER A 137 3.35 -8.20 14.75
CA SER A 137 4.45 -9.06 14.28
C SER A 137 4.44 -10.52 14.77
N ASP A 138 3.45 -10.95 15.54
CA ASP A 138 3.44 -12.22 16.26
C ASP A 138 2.62 -13.35 15.59
N VAL A 139 2.08 -13.13 14.39
CA VAL A 139 1.10 -14.06 13.78
C VAL A 139 1.64 -14.94 12.63
N SER A 140 2.74 -14.58 11.94
CA SER A 140 3.21 -15.44 10.83
C SER A 140 4.63 -15.24 10.32
N GLY A 141 5.44 -14.33 10.88
CA GLY A 141 6.84 -14.08 10.49
C GLY A 141 7.06 -13.55 9.04
N LYS A 142 6.13 -13.78 8.12
CA LYS A 142 6.23 -13.39 6.71
C LYS A 142 5.87 -11.93 6.45
N LYS A 143 5.19 -11.26 7.36
CA LYS A 143 4.82 -9.84 7.26
C LYS A 143 5.38 -9.12 8.48
N ILE A 144 6.06 -8.01 8.23
CA ILE A 144 6.74 -7.22 9.25
C ILE A 144 6.18 -5.80 9.15
N PRO A 145 5.31 -5.37 10.09
CA PRO A 145 4.78 -4.01 10.09
C PRO A 145 5.88 -2.98 10.41
N PRO A 146 5.58 -1.67 10.23
CA PRO A 146 6.40 -0.61 10.79
C PRO A 146 6.55 -0.78 12.30
N LYS A 147 7.73 -0.48 12.86
CA LYS A 147 7.98 -0.58 14.30
C LYS A 147 7.08 0.37 15.12
N THR A 148 6.57 1.45 14.51
CA THR A 148 5.59 2.36 15.11
C THR A 148 4.29 1.67 15.48
N ILE A 149 3.81 0.74 14.66
CA ILE A 149 2.58 -0.04 14.92
C ILE A 149 2.77 -0.95 16.13
N ASN A 150 3.87 -1.71 16.17
CA ASN A 150 4.19 -2.56 17.32
C ASN A 150 4.42 -1.73 18.60
N TRP A 151 5.00 -0.54 18.47
CA TRP A 151 5.26 0.33 19.62
C TRP A 151 3.95 0.81 20.24
N ILE A 152 3.00 1.28 19.42
CA ILE A 152 1.70 1.74 19.90
C ILE A 152 0.81 0.59 20.38
N SER A 153 0.91 -0.60 19.79
CA SER A 153 0.15 -1.76 20.27
C SER A 153 0.46 -2.09 21.73
N ILE A 154 1.70 -1.89 22.20
CA ILE A 154 2.07 -2.09 23.61
C ILE A 154 1.27 -1.15 24.53
N PHE A 155 1.10 0.12 24.15
CA PHE A 155 0.36 1.09 24.96
C PHE A 155 -1.15 0.85 24.94
N VAL A 156 -1.70 0.41 23.80
CA VAL A 156 -3.10 0.00 23.69
C VAL A 156 -3.38 -1.21 24.57
N GLN A 157 -2.55 -2.27 24.47
CA GLN A 157 -2.72 -3.49 25.25
C GLN A 157 -2.55 -3.28 26.77
N LYS A 158 -1.75 -2.28 27.17
CA LYS A 158 -1.62 -1.87 28.58
C LYS A 158 -2.74 -0.94 29.06
N GLY A 159 -3.68 -0.56 28.19
CA GLY A 159 -4.76 0.37 28.52
C GLY A 159 -4.33 1.83 28.73
N ILE A 160 -3.09 2.18 28.35
CA ILE A 160 -2.58 3.56 28.45
C ILE A 160 -3.22 4.44 27.38
N ILE A 161 -3.39 3.89 26.17
CA ILE A 161 -4.15 4.53 25.09
C ILE A 161 -5.51 3.84 25.02
N PRO A 162 -6.62 4.57 25.24
CA PRO A 162 -7.94 3.96 25.21
C PRO A 162 -8.35 3.62 23.78
N LEU A 163 -9.09 2.51 23.61
CA LEU A 163 -9.58 2.04 22.30
C LEU A 163 -10.51 3.04 21.59
N SER A 164 -11.08 4.00 22.32
CA SER A 164 -11.92 5.07 21.79
C SER A 164 -11.16 6.13 21.00
N LYS A 165 -9.81 6.18 21.12
CA LYS A 165 -9.00 7.09 20.32
C LYS A 165 -9.02 6.68 18.85
N GLN A 166 -9.11 7.67 17.97
CA GLN A 166 -9.08 7.49 16.53
C GLN A 166 -7.76 8.03 15.99
N TYR A 167 -6.93 7.14 15.46
CA TYR A 167 -5.72 7.51 14.75
C TYR A 167 -5.83 7.12 13.29
N SER A 168 -4.88 7.58 12.49
CA SER A 168 -4.73 7.14 11.10
C SER A 168 -3.28 6.85 10.78
N LEU A 169 -3.06 5.96 9.82
CA LEU A 169 -1.78 5.82 9.15
C LEU A 169 -1.67 6.92 8.10
N GLU A 170 -0.63 7.73 8.18
CA GLU A 170 -0.22 8.68 7.14
C GLU A 170 0.95 8.08 6.36
N ILE A 171 0.73 7.79 5.08
CA ILE A 171 1.62 6.96 4.29
C ILE A 171 2.16 7.74 3.10
N TYR A 172 3.48 7.70 2.93
CA TYR A 172 4.19 8.32 1.82
C TYR A 172 4.85 7.26 0.95
N GLY A 173 4.63 7.34 -0.36
CA GLY A 173 5.20 6.41 -1.32
C GLY A 173 5.73 7.09 -2.57
N ILE A 174 6.82 6.55 -3.11
CA ILE A 174 7.34 6.94 -4.43
C ILE A 174 7.44 5.68 -5.29
N CYS A 175 6.88 5.76 -6.49
CA CYS A 175 6.92 4.74 -7.52
C CYS A 175 7.95 5.15 -8.58
N ASN A 176 9.02 4.36 -8.72
CA ASN A 176 10.04 4.57 -9.73
C ASN A 176 9.80 3.65 -10.94
N ASP A 177 10.34 4.04 -12.09
CA ASP A 177 10.35 3.21 -13.29
C ASP A 177 11.14 1.91 -13.02
N PRO A 178 10.55 0.72 -13.27
CA PRO A 178 11.23 -0.56 -13.05
C PRO A 178 12.54 -0.71 -13.84
N LYS A 179 12.65 -0.05 -15.00
CA LYS A 179 13.82 -0.08 -15.88
C LYS A 179 14.76 1.10 -15.66
N LYS A 180 14.27 2.19 -15.05
CA LYS A 180 15.04 3.42 -14.80
C LYS A 180 14.83 3.88 -13.37
N ALA A 181 15.56 3.29 -12.42
CA ALA A 181 15.36 3.53 -10.99
C ALA A 181 15.45 5.01 -10.54
N ALA A 182 16.12 5.87 -11.32
CA ALA A 182 16.21 7.32 -11.08
C ALA A 182 14.99 8.12 -11.58
N LYS A 183 14.12 7.52 -12.41
CA LYS A 183 12.91 8.15 -12.93
C LYS A 183 11.75 7.86 -11.99
N ILE A 184 11.23 8.90 -11.35
CA ILE A 184 9.97 8.84 -10.60
C ILE A 184 8.80 8.86 -11.60
N ILE A 185 7.91 7.89 -11.50
CA ILE A 185 6.68 7.81 -12.32
C ILE A 185 5.49 8.36 -11.54
N ASN A 186 5.43 8.10 -10.23
CA ASN A 186 4.34 8.54 -9.39
C ASN A 186 4.81 8.73 -7.94
N TRP A 187 4.09 9.53 -7.17
CA TRP A 187 4.17 9.55 -5.72
C TRP A 187 2.76 9.61 -5.16
N ASP A 188 2.57 9.12 -3.95
CA ASP A 188 1.27 9.12 -3.29
C ASP A 188 1.43 9.47 -1.81
N LYS A 189 0.40 10.17 -1.32
CA LYS A 189 0.18 10.43 0.09
C LYS A 189 -1.21 9.91 0.42
N SER A 190 -1.27 8.90 1.27
CA SER A 190 -2.52 8.22 1.61
C SER A 190 -2.77 8.23 3.11
N TYR A 191 -4.04 8.15 3.46
CA TYR A 191 -4.49 8.03 4.84
C TYR A 191 -5.31 6.75 4.99
N ILE A 192 -5.02 5.94 6.00
CA ILE A 192 -5.80 4.76 6.35
C ILE A 192 -6.26 4.92 7.80
N PRO A 193 -7.58 4.93 8.08
CA PRO A 193 -8.07 4.92 9.45
C PRO A 193 -7.51 3.74 10.24
N LEU A 194 -7.18 3.97 11.51
CA LEU A 194 -6.68 2.94 12.42
C LEU A 194 -7.60 2.85 13.65
N PRO A 195 -8.67 2.04 13.59
CA PRO A 195 -9.38 1.65 14.80
C PRO A 195 -8.43 0.86 15.69
N LEU A 196 -8.20 1.33 16.92
CA LEU A 196 -7.16 0.76 17.79
C LEU A 196 -7.44 -0.68 18.22
N LYS A 197 -8.68 -1.16 18.03
CA LYS A 197 -9.01 -2.58 18.21
C LYS A 197 -8.15 -3.51 17.34
N PHE A 198 -7.71 -3.07 16.15
CA PHE A 198 -6.78 -3.82 15.31
C PHE A 198 -5.41 -4.06 15.97
N LEU A 199 -5.04 -3.23 16.96
CA LEU A 199 -3.80 -3.39 17.71
C LEU A 199 -3.94 -4.32 18.94
N GLU A 200 -5.15 -4.77 19.23
CA GLU A 200 -5.47 -5.69 20.31
C GLU A 200 -5.89 -7.06 19.76
N ASP A 201 -6.82 -7.08 18.80
CA ASP A 201 -7.38 -8.28 18.21
C ASP A 201 -6.81 -8.54 16.81
N LYS A 202 -5.93 -9.53 16.74
CA LYS A 202 -5.25 -9.96 15.51
C LYS A 202 -6.20 -10.57 14.48
N THR A 203 -7.33 -11.14 14.93
CA THR A 203 -8.31 -11.78 14.02
C THR A 203 -8.94 -10.76 13.07
N LEU A 204 -9.01 -9.48 13.48
CA LEU A 204 -9.50 -8.39 12.62
C LEU A 204 -8.63 -8.19 11.37
N VAL A 205 -7.32 -8.38 11.48
CA VAL A 205 -6.41 -8.26 10.32
C VAL A 205 -6.65 -9.42 9.35
N ASP A 206 -6.98 -10.61 9.84
CA ASP A 206 -7.32 -11.74 8.98
C ASP A 206 -8.66 -11.55 8.27
N ASN A 207 -9.64 -10.90 8.92
CA ASN A 207 -10.89 -10.46 8.28
C ASN A 207 -10.63 -9.41 7.18
N VAL A 208 -9.71 -8.46 7.41
CA VAL A 208 -9.25 -7.52 6.37
C VAL A 208 -8.58 -8.24 5.21
N ARG A 209 -7.73 -9.23 5.49
CA ARG A 209 -7.13 -10.07 4.45
C ARG A 209 -8.21 -10.75 3.61
N GLU A 210 -9.20 -11.37 4.24
CA GLU A 210 -10.29 -12.05 3.55
C GLU A 210 -11.08 -11.09 2.66
N PHE A 211 -11.48 -9.92 3.18
CA PHE A 211 -12.17 -8.89 2.39
C PHE A 211 -11.35 -8.50 1.14
N LEU A 212 -10.03 -8.27 1.31
CA LEU A 212 -9.14 -7.91 0.22
C LEU A 212 -8.95 -9.06 -0.78
N GLU A 213 -8.90 -10.31 -0.32
CA GLU A 213 -8.84 -11.49 -1.17
C GLU A 213 -10.10 -11.65 -2.01
N LYS A 214 -11.29 -11.55 -1.40
CA LYS A 214 -12.58 -11.57 -2.12
C LYS A 214 -12.68 -10.42 -3.11
N SER A 215 -12.21 -9.23 -2.72
CA SER A 215 -12.15 -8.06 -3.62
C SER A 215 -11.28 -8.32 -4.86
N ARG A 216 -10.10 -8.95 -4.68
CA ARG A 216 -9.20 -9.34 -5.79
C ARG A 216 -9.80 -10.44 -6.67
N GLN A 217 -10.45 -11.43 -6.06
CA GLN A 217 -11.14 -12.50 -6.79
C GLN A 217 -12.26 -11.93 -7.66
N ALA A 218 -13.07 -11.01 -7.12
CA ALA A 218 -14.13 -10.34 -7.87
C ALA A 218 -13.59 -9.53 -9.06
N GLU A 219 -12.51 -8.76 -8.87
CA GLU A 219 -11.84 -8.06 -9.98
C GLU A 219 -11.36 -9.03 -11.06
N SER A 220 -10.74 -10.15 -10.66
CA SER A 220 -10.27 -11.19 -11.57
C SER A 220 -11.41 -11.80 -12.39
N ILE A 221 -12.54 -12.11 -11.73
CA ILE A 221 -13.76 -12.60 -12.39
C ILE A 221 -14.28 -11.57 -13.39
N LEU A 222 -14.33 -10.28 -13.02
CA LEU A 222 -14.77 -9.20 -13.90
C LEU A 222 -13.85 -9.07 -15.11
N ASN A 223 -12.54 -8.95 -14.90
CA ASN A 223 -11.55 -8.81 -15.98
C ASN A 223 -11.60 -9.99 -16.94
N LYS A 224 -11.68 -11.23 -16.44
CA LYS A 224 -11.82 -12.41 -17.29
C LYS A 224 -13.15 -12.44 -18.05
N THR A 225 -14.24 -12.03 -17.41
CA THR A 225 -15.56 -11.90 -18.08
C THR A 225 -15.50 -10.89 -19.22
N LEU A 226 -14.90 -9.72 -18.98
CA LEU A 226 -14.76 -8.66 -19.99
C LEU A 226 -13.85 -9.12 -21.14
N PHE A 227 -12.76 -9.81 -20.83
CA PHE A 227 -11.89 -10.42 -21.84
C PHE A 227 -12.66 -11.37 -22.74
N LEU A 228 -13.44 -12.28 -22.17
CA LEU A 228 -14.26 -13.24 -22.92
C LEU A 228 -15.34 -12.52 -23.74
N LEU A 229 -16.00 -11.52 -23.17
CA LEU A 229 -17.06 -10.73 -23.84
C LEU A 229 -16.51 -10.01 -25.07
N VAL A 230 -15.40 -9.28 -24.90
CA VAL A 230 -14.77 -8.51 -25.98
C VAL A 230 -14.13 -9.43 -27.02
N LYS A 231 -13.51 -10.55 -26.60
CA LYS A 231 -13.03 -11.59 -27.52
C LYS A 231 -14.16 -12.10 -28.42
N ALA A 232 -15.28 -12.50 -27.84
CA ALA A 232 -16.44 -12.99 -28.58
C ALA A 232 -17.02 -11.90 -29.51
N TYR A 233 -17.03 -10.64 -29.05
CA TYR A 233 -17.49 -9.49 -29.84
C TYR A 233 -16.60 -9.16 -31.03
N LEU A 234 -15.27 -9.15 -30.89
CA LEU A 234 -14.35 -8.75 -31.95
C LEU A 234 -14.04 -9.87 -32.93
N PHE A 235 -13.89 -11.11 -32.45
CA PHE A 235 -13.31 -12.19 -33.24
C PHE A 235 -14.22 -13.39 -33.48
N SER A 236 -15.41 -13.46 -32.83
CA SER A 236 -16.44 -14.50 -33.02
C SER A 236 -15.96 -15.96 -33.13
N GLN A 237 -16.29 -16.79 -32.15
CA GLN A 237 -16.04 -18.25 -32.11
C GLN A 237 -14.59 -18.74 -32.25
N ASP A 238 -13.62 -17.89 -32.59
CA ASP A 238 -12.22 -18.29 -32.67
C ASP A 238 -11.70 -18.71 -31.29
N THR A 239 -11.40 -20.00 -31.14
CA THR A 239 -11.01 -20.60 -29.85
C THR A 239 -9.62 -20.14 -29.45
N ASN A 240 -8.72 -19.92 -30.43
CA ASN A 240 -7.33 -19.50 -30.21
C ASN A 240 -7.06 -18.14 -30.85
N LEU A 241 -6.83 -17.12 -30.01
CA LEU A 241 -6.38 -15.81 -30.49
C LEU A 241 -4.86 -15.85 -30.75
N SER A 242 -4.44 -15.26 -31.86
CA SER A 242 -3.03 -14.84 -32.01
C SER A 242 -2.68 -13.75 -30.99
N THR A 243 -1.39 -13.56 -30.71
CA THR A 243 -0.89 -12.52 -29.78
C THR A 243 -1.42 -11.13 -30.13
N ILE A 244 -1.48 -10.80 -31.43
CA ILE A 244 -1.98 -9.50 -31.91
C ILE A 244 -3.47 -9.34 -31.59
N GLN A 245 -4.28 -10.37 -31.82
CA GLN A 245 -5.71 -10.33 -31.51
C GLN A 245 -5.94 -10.25 -29.99
N GLY A 246 -5.15 -10.96 -29.19
CA GLY A 246 -5.17 -10.87 -27.72
C GLY A 246 -4.86 -9.46 -27.22
N ASN A 247 -3.85 -8.79 -27.79
CA ASN A 247 -3.52 -7.40 -27.46
C ASN A 247 -4.67 -6.44 -27.82
N LYS A 248 -5.31 -6.61 -28.98
CA LYS A 248 -6.49 -5.81 -29.36
C LYS A 248 -7.64 -5.93 -28.36
N VAL A 249 -7.91 -7.13 -27.82
CA VAL A 249 -8.91 -7.32 -26.74
C VAL A 249 -8.50 -6.55 -25.49
N SER A 250 -7.25 -6.69 -25.05
CA SER A 250 -6.73 -6.03 -23.86
C SER A 250 -6.76 -4.51 -23.98
N ASP A 251 -6.37 -3.95 -25.13
CA ASP A 251 -6.38 -2.51 -25.40
C ASP A 251 -7.80 -1.95 -25.39
N PHE A 252 -8.76 -2.68 -25.97
CA PHE A 252 -10.17 -2.30 -25.92
C PHE A 252 -10.69 -2.20 -24.48
N ILE A 253 -10.32 -3.15 -23.61
CA ILE A 253 -10.73 -3.17 -22.20
C ILE A 253 -10.03 -2.06 -21.41
N LYS A 254 -8.75 -1.81 -21.70
CA LYS A 254 -7.93 -0.80 -21.01
C LYS A 254 -8.55 0.59 -21.06
N ASN A 255 -9.23 0.93 -22.15
CA ASN A 255 -9.93 2.22 -22.32
C ASN A 255 -11.02 2.46 -21.27
N TYR A 256 -11.61 1.42 -20.69
CA TYR A 256 -12.65 1.54 -19.66
C TYR A 256 -12.10 1.75 -18.25
N GLN A 257 -10.80 1.60 -18.04
CA GLN A 257 -10.12 1.78 -16.74
C GLN A 257 -10.80 1.02 -15.59
N ILE A 258 -11.25 -0.22 -15.84
CA ILE A 258 -12.13 -0.96 -14.92
C ILE A 258 -11.52 -1.20 -13.56
N SER A 259 -10.25 -1.61 -13.50
CA SER A 259 -9.53 -1.78 -12.25
C SER A 259 -9.52 -0.49 -11.42
N ILE A 260 -9.23 0.65 -12.04
CA ILE A 260 -9.19 1.94 -11.35
C ILE A 260 -10.57 2.31 -10.79
N ARG A 261 -11.61 2.19 -11.61
CA ARG A 261 -13.00 2.48 -11.19
C ARG A 261 -13.45 1.59 -10.04
N TYR A 262 -13.17 0.29 -10.15
CA TYR A 262 -13.52 -0.70 -9.14
C TYR A 262 -12.85 -0.42 -7.80
N TRP A 263 -11.53 -0.28 -7.78
CA TRP A 263 -10.79 -0.06 -6.53
C TRP A 263 -11.10 1.30 -5.90
N ASN A 264 -11.26 2.37 -6.70
CA ASN A 264 -11.65 3.67 -6.16
C ASN A 264 -13.05 3.61 -5.52
N GLN A 265 -13.98 2.85 -6.09
CA GLN A 265 -15.32 2.66 -5.50
C GLN A 265 -15.25 1.90 -4.17
N LEU A 266 -14.37 0.89 -4.06
CA LEU A 266 -14.25 0.07 -2.86
C LEU A 266 -13.54 0.77 -1.69
N GLU A 267 -12.75 1.81 -1.93
CA GLU A 267 -11.94 2.44 -0.86
C GLU A 267 -12.78 2.96 0.31
N LYS A 268 -13.85 3.72 0.02
CA LYS A 268 -14.76 4.20 1.08
C LYS A 268 -15.43 3.04 1.82
N TYR A 269 -15.81 2.00 1.08
CA TYR A 269 -16.43 0.80 1.64
C TYR A 269 -15.47 0.02 2.52
N PHE A 270 -14.19 -0.04 2.15
CA PHE A 270 -13.17 -0.68 2.93
C PHE A 270 -12.98 0.00 4.30
N TYR A 271 -12.95 1.33 4.35
CA TYR A 271 -12.82 2.04 5.63
C TYR A 271 -14.04 1.85 6.54
N GLN A 272 -15.25 1.91 5.97
CA GLN A 272 -16.48 1.60 6.72
C GLN A 272 -16.50 0.17 7.25
N PHE A 273 -16.06 -0.79 6.43
CA PHE A 273 -15.90 -2.18 6.83
C PHE A 273 -14.92 -2.32 8.01
N MET A 274 -13.75 -1.67 7.96
CA MET A 274 -12.78 -1.71 9.06
C MET A 274 -13.38 -1.20 10.38
N ASP A 275 -14.11 -0.08 10.32
CA ASP A 275 -14.76 0.50 11.50
C ASP A 275 -15.84 -0.43 12.07
N GLU A 276 -16.65 -1.05 11.20
CA GLU A 276 -17.74 -1.94 11.59
C GLU A 276 -17.22 -3.23 12.24
N ILE A 277 -16.23 -3.90 11.64
CA ILE A 277 -15.65 -5.11 12.25
C ILE A 277 -14.88 -4.82 13.53
N ALA A 278 -14.33 -3.61 13.69
CA ALA A 278 -13.64 -3.22 14.92
C ALA A 278 -14.60 -2.97 16.09
N GLN A 279 -15.86 -2.64 15.81
CA GLN A 279 -16.90 -2.43 16.82
C GLN A 279 -17.62 -3.72 17.23
N GLU A 280 -17.58 -4.76 16.38
CA GLU A 280 -18.21 -6.04 16.67
C GLU A 280 -17.25 -7.00 17.37
N SER A 281 -17.58 -7.39 18.60
CA SER A 281 -16.80 -8.33 19.40
C SER A 281 -17.13 -9.80 19.10
N ASP A 282 -18.36 -10.07 18.67
CA ASP A 282 -18.84 -11.41 18.40
C ASP A 282 -18.23 -11.96 17.09
N PHE A 283 -17.69 -13.17 17.13
CA PHE A 283 -17.04 -13.77 15.97
C PHE A 283 -18.04 -14.09 14.85
N ASP A 284 -19.19 -14.66 15.18
CA ASP A 284 -20.19 -15.08 14.19
C ASP A 284 -20.82 -13.85 13.52
N LYS A 285 -21.13 -12.81 14.29
CA LYS A 285 -21.61 -11.54 13.72
C LYS A 285 -20.58 -10.87 12.81
N ARG A 286 -19.27 -10.94 13.13
CA ARG A 286 -18.22 -10.46 12.22
C ARG A 286 -18.22 -11.22 10.90
N GLN A 287 -18.46 -12.54 10.91
CA GLN A 287 -18.58 -13.31 9.68
C GLN A 287 -19.80 -12.90 8.86
N GLU A 288 -20.92 -12.61 9.52
CA GLU A 288 -22.12 -12.05 8.85
C GLU A 288 -21.85 -10.69 8.21
N ILE A 289 -21.11 -9.80 8.89
CA ILE A 289 -20.66 -8.51 8.35
C ILE A 289 -19.82 -8.74 7.09
N ILE A 290 -18.79 -9.60 7.15
CA ILE A 290 -17.93 -9.90 5.98
C ILE A 290 -18.78 -10.38 4.80
N LYS A 291 -19.70 -11.31 5.05
CA LYS A 291 -20.61 -11.85 4.03
C LYS A 291 -21.50 -10.76 3.43
N TYR A 292 -22.04 -9.87 4.25
CA TYR A 292 -22.80 -8.70 3.79
C TYR A 292 -21.95 -7.80 2.88
N TRP A 293 -20.74 -7.43 3.32
CA TRP A 293 -19.85 -6.54 2.55
C TRP A 293 -19.43 -7.15 1.21
N VAL A 294 -19.15 -8.45 1.19
CA VAL A 294 -18.85 -9.17 -0.05
C VAL A 294 -20.05 -9.13 -0.99
N ASN A 295 -21.26 -9.44 -0.51
CA ASN A 295 -22.45 -9.50 -1.34
C ASN A 295 -22.93 -8.12 -1.82
N GLU A 296 -23.05 -7.15 -0.91
CA GLU A 296 -23.71 -5.88 -1.20
C GLU A 296 -22.78 -4.80 -1.73
N LYS A 297 -21.47 -4.91 -1.48
CA LYS A 297 -20.50 -3.91 -1.93
C LYS A 297 -19.57 -4.45 -3.00
N ILE A 298 -18.92 -5.58 -2.76
CA ILE A 298 -17.96 -6.16 -3.73
C ILE A 298 -18.70 -6.69 -4.97
N VAL A 299 -19.65 -7.61 -4.80
CA VAL A 299 -20.38 -8.19 -5.94
C VAL A 299 -21.16 -7.12 -6.69
N LYS A 300 -21.85 -6.22 -5.98
CA LYS A 300 -22.60 -5.13 -6.60
C LYS A 300 -21.72 -4.20 -7.42
N ALA A 301 -20.51 -3.86 -6.94
CA ALA A 301 -19.56 -3.03 -7.68
C ALA A 301 -19.15 -3.69 -9.00
N VAL A 302 -18.75 -4.97 -9.00
CA VAL A 302 -18.38 -5.66 -10.25
C VAL A 302 -19.56 -5.88 -11.18
N THR A 303 -20.77 -6.13 -10.67
CA THR A 303 -21.99 -6.24 -11.47
C THR A 303 -22.33 -4.91 -12.15
N ASN A 304 -22.23 -3.79 -11.43
CA ASN A 304 -22.47 -2.46 -12.00
C ASN A 304 -21.48 -2.13 -13.12
N LEU A 305 -20.19 -2.42 -12.91
CA LEU A 305 -19.15 -2.19 -13.92
C LEU A 305 -19.36 -3.07 -15.17
N LEU A 306 -19.74 -4.33 -14.98
CA LEU A 306 -20.12 -5.20 -16.11
C LEU A 306 -21.31 -4.63 -16.88
N ASN A 307 -22.33 -4.11 -16.18
CA ASN A 307 -23.51 -3.53 -16.82
C ASN A 307 -23.18 -2.28 -17.65
N ILE A 308 -22.25 -1.44 -17.19
CA ILE A 308 -21.79 -0.26 -17.95
C ILE A 308 -21.15 -0.69 -19.28
N ILE A 309 -20.26 -1.69 -19.26
CA ILE A 309 -19.63 -2.17 -20.51
C ILE A 309 -20.64 -2.93 -21.37
N LYS A 310 -21.54 -3.69 -20.76
CA LYS A 310 -22.61 -4.37 -21.49
C LYS A 310 -23.41 -3.37 -22.33
N GLN A 311 -23.74 -2.19 -21.80
CA GLN A 311 -24.48 -1.16 -22.53
C GLN A 311 -23.75 -0.67 -23.79
N SER A 312 -22.41 -0.59 -23.78
CA SER A 312 -21.65 -0.18 -24.97
C SER A 312 -21.50 -1.28 -26.01
N ILE A 313 -21.42 -2.55 -25.59
CA ILE A 313 -21.20 -3.68 -26.49
C ILE A 313 -22.50 -4.24 -27.05
N VAL A 314 -23.58 -4.29 -26.26
CA VAL A 314 -24.86 -4.95 -26.60
C VAL A 314 -25.79 -4.05 -27.44
N ASN A 315 -25.23 -3.05 -28.13
CA ASN A 315 -26.00 -2.16 -29.02
C ASN A 315 -26.32 -2.78 -30.40
N ASN A 316 -25.87 -4.01 -30.65
CA ASN A 316 -26.11 -4.74 -31.90
C ASN A 316 -26.25 -6.26 -31.65
N PRO A 317 -26.80 -7.04 -32.61
CA PRO A 317 -27.04 -8.48 -32.45
C PRO A 317 -25.77 -9.29 -32.12
N ARG A 318 -24.60 -8.87 -32.65
CA ARG A 318 -23.32 -9.51 -32.39
C ARG A 318 -22.93 -9.35 -30.91
N GLY A 319 -23.05 -8.15 -30.38
CA GLY A 319 -22.83 -7.85 -28.97
C GLY A 319 -23.74 -8.63 -28.03
N LEU A 320 -25.03 -8.71 -28.37
CA LEU A 320 -26.00 -9.49 -27.60
C LEU A 320 -25.63 -10.98 -27.54
N LYS A 321 -25.27 -11.57 -28.69
CA LYS A 321 -24.82 -12.96 -28.77
C LYS A 321 -23.58 -13.20 -27.90
N SER A 322 -22.58 -12.32 -27.99
CA SER A 322 -21.37 -12.38 -27.17
C SER A 322 -21.64 -12.30 -25.67
N PHE A 323 -22.59 -11.46 -25.25
CA PHE A 323 -22.98 -11.37 -23.85
C PHE A 323 -23.69 -12.62 -23.35
N ILE A 324 -24.63 -13.18 -24.13
CA ILE A 324 -25.34 -14.41 -23.76
C ILE A 324 -24.36 -15.59 -23.58
N GLN A 325 -23.33 -15.67 -24.42
CA GLN A 325 -22.30 -16.71 -24.34
C GLN A 325 -21.41 -16.59 -23.08
N THR A 326 -21.18 -15.37 -22.60
CA THR A 326 -20.18 -15.11 -21.56
C THR A 326 -20.78 -14.87 -20.17
N LYS A 327 -22.05 -14.45 -20.08
CA LYS A 327 -22.73 -14.18 -18.80
C LYS A 327 -22.72 -15.38 -17.85
N GLY A 328 -22.79 -16.60 -18.38
CA GLY A 328 -22.77 -17.84 -17.59
C GLY A 328 -21.49 -17.99 -16.77
N TYR A 329 -20.34 -17.59 -17.34
CA TYR A 329 -19.07 -17.56 -16.61
C TYR A 329 -19.13 -16.61 -15.43
N PHE A 330 -19.59 -15.37 -15.65
CA PHE A 330 -19.69 -14.36 -14.58
C PHE A 330 -20.59 -14.84 -13.44
N PHE A 331 -21.83 -15.22 -13.74
CA PHE A 331 -22.80 -15.60 -12.71
C PHE A 331 -22.36 -16.84 -11.92
N LYS A 332 -21.78 -17.85 -12.59
CA LYS A 332 -21.24 -19.03 -11.91
C LYS A 332 -20.13 -18.67 -10.91
N ASN A 333 -19.15 -17.88 -11.34
CA ASN A 333 -18.01 -17.54 -10.48
C ASN A 333 -18.39 -16.55 -9.38
N ILE A 334 -19.34 -15.64 -9.63
CA ILE A 334 -19.90 -14.77 -8.60
C ILE A 334 -20.65 -15.58 -7.55
N GLN A 335 -21.45 -16.59 -7.93
CA GLN A 335 -22.12 -17.46 -6.96
C GLN A 335 -21.12 -18.16 -6.04
N ASN A 336 -20.03 -18.70 -6.59
CA ASN A 336 -18.96 -19.29 -5.78
C ASN A 336 -18.29 -18.26 -4.86
N LEU A 337 -18.11 -17.01 -5.31
CA LEU A 337 -17.53 -15.95 -4.48
C LEU A 337 -18.40 -15.63 -3.25
N LYS A 338 -19.73 -15.72 -3.39
CA LYS A 338 -20.71 -15.47 -2.32
C LYS A 338 -20.81 -16.60 -1.29
N GLN A 339 -20.27 -17.78 -1.59
CA GLN A 339 -20.18 -18.89 -0.65
C GLN A 339 -19.04 -18.55 0.33
N ILE A 340 -19.44 -17.91 1.42
CA ILE A 340 -18.65 -17.59 2.62
C ILE A 340 -19.41 -18.20 3.80
#